data_AF-A0A2E8FCM3-F1
#
_entry.id   AF-A0A2E8FCM3-F1
#
_cell.length_a   1.000
_cell.length_b   1.000
_cell.length_c   1.000
_cell.angle_alpha   90.00
_cell.angle_beta   90.00
_cell.angle_gamma   90.00
#
_symmetry.space_group_name_H-M   'P 1'
#
loop_
_entity.id
_entity.type
_entity.pdbx_description
1 polymer ?
#
loop_
_entity_poly.entity_id
_entity_poly.type
_entity_poly.pdbx_seq_one_letter_code
_entity_poly.pdbx_strand_id
1 'polypeptide(L)'
;MDLFSYWKTNSWRMFEANLIISTVVLVLAWWMYSSRRRALVGDPESRPRHGLRNAAIVLLPTVILFVFGLLGRLQLVQLLALLLLSVACGSRNWPSRRFAAVGLVATLFLATVVGVQGVLQAARAGKQHPMKSLAQRLESKVRTPRTPAPLSSAAVASLETIEKQLSNKMERQIFGRYQKRRAALEMIHASQVMQFISSEGFGIGRSLTPTISDVELPGNLALSQPAVLATASRSTGDRPTPWLPVPRTGATYPALNTLHFEASVQFLDPVRFGFVRDVEHVAGFQPHALRDIVPLRRQFQRDQQTSLSDHRRWVLERVELVSLLLHDEPGVYVSENLPRMDELAGTRLRSLNRFEVLAMNDLRNGESLVVRGQGDQLKMLGSLRAARQCAACHRVPRGTLLGAFSYGFRDQTSQRSSR
;
A
#
# COMPACT_ATOMS: atom_id res chain seq x y z
N MET A 1 11.75 -18.41 -0.52
CA MET A 1 10.58 -19.30 -0.65
C MET A 1 9.53 -18.52 -1.40
N ASP A 2 9.08 -18.98 -2.56
CA ASP A 2 8.08 -18.23 -3.33
C ASP A 2 6.79 -18.16 -2.49
N LEU A 3 6.28 -16.95 -2.25
CA LEU A 3 5.05 -16.70 -1.49
C LEU A 3 3.92 -17.59 -2.04
N PHE A 4 3.99 -17.86 -3.34
CA PHE A 4 3.11 -18.76 -4.07
C PHE A 4 3.21 -20.23 -3.63
N SER A 5 4.43 -20.77 -3.47
CA SER A 5 4.64 -22.15 -3.03
C SER A 5 4.08 -22.39 -1.64
N TYR A 6 4.30 -21.42 -0.73
CA TYR A 6 3.77 -21.43 0.62
C TYR A 6 2.24 -21.36 0.62
N TRP A 7 1.67 -20.45 -0.19
CA TRP A 7 0.22 -20.30 -0.34
C TRP A 7 -0.42 -21.56 -0.90
N LYS A 8 0.15 -22.18 -1.94
CA LYS A 8 -0.37 -23.41 -2.55
C LYS A 8 -0.45 -24.55 -1.55
N THR A 9 0.64 -24.82 -0.80
CA THR A 9 0.65 -25.90 0.21
C THR A 9 -0.32 -25.64 1.35
N ASN A 10 -0.42 -24.39 1.81
CA ASN A 10 -1.30 -24.04 2.91
C ASN A 10 -2.78 -24.07 2.48
N SER A 11 -3.08 -23.57 1.28
CA SER A 11 -4.42 -23.60 0.69
C SER A 11 -4.94 -25.01 0.46
N TRP A 12 -4.07 -25.96 0.08
CA TRP A 12 -4.46 -27.37 -0.11
C TRP A 12 -4.85 -28.05 1.22
N ARG A 13 -4.02 -27.93 2.27
CA ARG A 13 -4.32 -28.48 3.60
C ARG A 13 -5.60 -27.91 4.20
N MET A 14 -5.81 -26.60 4.03
CA MET A 14 -7.03 -25.95 4.46
C MET A 14 -8.23 -26.38 3.60
N PHE A 15 -8.02 -26.67 2.31
CA PHE A 15 -9.06 -27.21 1.45
C PHE A 15 -9.59 -28.56 1.94
N GLU A 16 -8.67 -29.48 2.23
CA GLU A 16 -8.97 -30.77 2.84
C GLU A 16 -9.74 -30.59 4.16
N ALA A 17 -9.29 -29.67 5.02
CA ALA A 17 -9.93 -29.41 6.31
C ALA A 17 -11.41 -28.97 6.18
N ASN A 18 -11.76 -27.98 5.34
CA ASN A 18 -13.19 -27.62 5.24
C ASN A 18 -14.01 -28.56 4.36
N LEU A 19 -13.41 -29.33 3.45
CA LEU A 19 -14.13 -30.42 2.79
C LEU A 19 -14.59 -31.44 3.85
N ILE A 20 -13.70 -31.79 4.78
CA ILE A 20 -14.02 -32.63 5.93
C ILE A 20 -15.13 -31.97 6.79
N ILE A 21 -14.98 -30.70 7.18
CA ILE A 21 -15.97 -30.00 8.02
C ILE A 21 -17.34 -29.92 7.32
N SER A 22 -17.38 -29.56 6.03
CA SER A 22 -18.63 -29.43 5.27
C SER A 22 -19.33 -30.79 5.12
N THR A 23 -18.56 -31.86 4.93
CA THR A 23 -19.08 -33.24 4.91
C THR A 23 -19.67 -33.60 6.28
N VAL A 24 -18.97 -33.27 7.37
CA VAL A 24 -19.47 -33.50 8.74
C VAL A 24 -20.78 -32.73 8.97
N VAL A 25 -20.87 -31.46 8.57
CA VAL A 25 -22.09 -30.66 8.70
C VAL A 25 -23.25 -31.25 7.89
N LEU A 26 -23.01 -31.70 6.65
CA LEU A 26 -24.04 -32.35 5.83
C LEU A 26 -24.53 -33.66 6.45
N VAL A 27 -23.62 -34.49 6.98
CA VAL A 27 -23.96 -35.74 7.67
C VAL A 27 -24.79 -35.46 8.92
N LEU A 28 -24.42 -34.46 9.71
CA LEU A 28 -25.16 -34.06 10.90
C LEU A 28 -26.56 -33.52 10.56
N ALA A 29 -26.67 -32.66 9.54
CA ALA A 29 -27.95 -32.13 9.07
C ALA A 29 -28.88 -33.24 8.56
N TRP A 30 -28.34 -34.19 7.77
CA TRP A 30 -29.08 -35.36 7.30
C TRP A 30 -29.53 -36.27 8.44
N TRP A 31 -28.63 -36.53 9.42
CA TRP A 31 -28.94 -37.32 10.59
C TRP A 31 -30.08 -36.69 11.41
N MET A 32 -30.02 -35.39 11.69
CA MET A 32 -31.09 -34.65 12.37
C MET A 32 -32.42 -34.72 11.62
N TYR A 33 -32.42 -34.51 10.31
CA TYR A 33 -33.62 -34.61 9.48
C TYR A 33 -34.23 -36.02 9.51
N SER A 34 -33.40 -37.07 9.35
CA SER A 34 -33.85 -38.47 9.38
C SER A 34 -34.39 -38.90 10.75
N SER A 35 -33.77 -38.41 11.83
CA SER A 35 -34.20 -38.63 13.21
C SER A 35 -35.58 -38.02 13.44
N ARG A 36 -35.78 -36.76 13.06
CA ARG A 36 -37.07 -36.07 13.18
C ARG A 36 -38.16 -36.74 12.37
N ARG A 37 -37.85 -37.21 11.15
CA ARG A 37 -38.79 -37.93 10.30
C ARG A 37 -39.20 -39.28 10.90
N ARG A 38 -38.25 -40.06 11.46
CA ARG A 38 -38.55 -41.31 12.16
C ARG A 38 -39.46 -41.09 13.38
N ALA A 39 -39.21 -40.02 14.14
CA ALA A 39 -40.07 -39.65 15.26
C ALA A 39 -41.50 -39.29 14.82
N LEU A 40 -41.68 -38.65 13.66
CA LEU A 40 -43.01 -38.31 13.12
C LEU A 40 -43.76 -39.52 12.54
N VAL A 41 -43.05 -40.52 12.01
CA VAL A 41 -43.66 -41.73 11.43
C VAL A 41 -44.10 -42.74 12.52
N GLY A 42 -43.82 -42.45 13.80
CA GLY A 42 -44.43 -43.16 14.91
C GLY A 42 -43.96 -44.61 15.04
N ASP A 43 -42.68 -44.88 14.81
CA ASP A 43 -42.07 -46.18 15.09
C ASP A 43 -41.84 -46.35 16.61
N PRO A 44 -42.72 -47.07 17.34
CA PRO A 44 -42.83 -47.03 18.79
C PRO A 44 -41.68 -47.75 19.51
N GLU A 45 -40.90 -48.59 18.81
CA GLU A 45 -39.76 -49.30 19.39
C GLU A 45 -38.46 -48.48 19.41
N SER A 46 -38.40 -47.37 18.68
CA SER A 46 -37.18 -46.57 18.54
C SER A 46 -37.02 -45.53 19.65
N ARG A 47 -37.10 -45.90 20.95
CA ARG A 47 -36.82 -44.96 22.06
C ARG A 47 -35.32 -44.58 22.07
N PRO A 48 -34.95 -43.33 21.74
CA PRO A 48 -33.55 -42.93 21.75
C PRO A 48 -33.07 -42.73 23.18
N ARG A 49 -31.88 -43.26 23.51
CA ARG A 49 -31.19 -43.03 24.80
C ARG A 49 -31.05 -41.53 25.08
N HIS A 50 -31.69 -41.03 26.13
CA HIS A 50 -31.81 -39.60 26.48
C HIS A 50 -30.46 -38.84 26.56
N GLY A 51 -29.35 -39.51 26.86
CA GLY A 51 -28.02 -38.87 26.97
C GLY A 51 -27.49 -38.28 25.66
N LEU A 52 -27.76 -38.93 24.51
CA LEU A 52 -27.29 -38.45 23.19
C LEU A 52 -28.04 -37.19 22.74
N ARG A 53 -29.30 -37.02 23.17
CA ARG A 53 -30.12 -35.86 22.82
C ARG A 53 -29.63 -34.60 23.52
N ASN A 54 -29.22 -34.72 24.78
CA ASN A 54 -28.73 -33.59 25.57
C ASN A 54 -27.32 -33.16 25.15
N ALA A 55 -26.43 -34.12 24.83
CA ALA A 55 -25.11 -33.82 24.29
C ALA A 55 -25.18 -33.07 22.94
N ALA A 56 -26.11 -33.48 22.05
CA ALA A 56 -26.32 -32.81 20.77
C ALA A 56 -26.84 -31.37 20.94
N ILE A 57 -27.71 -31.10 21.91
CA ILE A 57 -28.26 -29.75 22.16
C ILE A 57 -27.17 -28.76 22.60
N VAL A 58 -26.15 -29.23 23.33
CA VAL A 58 -25.06 -28.36 23.83
C VAL A 58 -23.91 -28.23 22.82
N LEU A 59 -23.49 -29.33 22.19
CA LEU A 59 -22.35 -29.31 21.25
C LEU A 59 -22.70 -28.64 19.91
N LEU A 60 -23.94 -28.76 19.45
CA LEU A 60 -24.36 -28.22 18.15
C LEU A 60 -24.21 -26.69 18.05
N PRO A 61 -24.70 -25.85 19.00
CA PRO A 61 -24.50 -24.40 18.91
C PRO A 61 -23.03 -23.99 19.04
N THR A 62 -22.20 -24.70 19.83
CA THR A 62 -20.77 -24.41 19.93
C THR A 62 -20.03 -24.74 18.64
N VAL A 63 -20.33 -25.89 18.02
CA VAL A 63 -19.81 -26.26 16.70
C VAL A 63 -20.31 -25.29 15.64
N ILE A 64 -21.59 -24.90 15.67
CA ILE A 64 -22.15 -23.90 14.74
C ILE A 64 -21.42 -22.56 14.91
N LEU A 65 -21.20 -22.06 16.12
CA LEU A 65 -20.48 -20.79 16.36
C LEU A 65 -19.01 -20.87 15.92
N PHE A 66 -18.33 -21.98 16.22
CA PHE A 66 -16.95 -22.21 15.79
C PHE A 66 -16.84 -22.31 14.26
N VAL A 67 -17.75 -23.05 13.64
CA VAL A 67 -17.87 -23.15 12.18
C VAL A 67 -18.22 -21.78 11.59
N PHE A 68 -19.16 -21.02 12.15
CA PHE A 68 -19.52 -19.67 11.69
C PHE A 68 -18.34 -18.68 11.74
N GLY A 69 -17.45 -18.80 12.73
CA GLY A 69 -16.23 -18.00 12.81
C GLY A 69 -15.19 -18.37 11.75
N LEU A 70 -15.22 -19.61 11.24
CA LEU A 70 -14.32 -20.12 10.21
C LEU A 70 -14.90 -20.04 8.79
N LEU A 71 -16.23 -20.00 8.66
CA LEU A 71 -16.92 -19.96 7.38
C LEU A 71 -16.87 -18.55 6.79
N GLY A 72 -16.50 -18.48 5.51
CA GLY A 72 -16.62 -17.22 4.76
C GLY A 72 -18.09 -16.83 4.60
N ARG A 73 -18.36 -15.53 4.38
CA ARG A 73 -19.73 -14.98 4.19
C ARG A 73 -20.59 -15.79 3.23
N LEU A 74 -20.00 -16.29 2.14
CA LEU A 74 -20.71 -17.12 1.17
C LEU A 74 -21.17 -18.46 1.74
N GLN A 75 -20.33 -19.13 2.52
CA GLN A 75 -20.68 -20.41 3.14
C GLN A 75 -21.77 -20.22 4.19
N LEU A 76 -21.83 -19.06 4.85
CA LEU A 76 -22.95 -18.71 5.72
C LEU A 76 -24.26 -18.57 4.93
N VAL A 77 -24.23 -17.89 3.79
CA VAL A 77 -25.39 -17.79 2.89
C VAL A 77 -25.80 -19.18 2.38
N GLN A 78 -24.84 -20.02 2.00
CA GLN A 78 -25.11 -21.39 1.56
C GLN A 78 -25.74 -22.24 2.67
N LEU A 79 -25.18 -22.17 3.88
CA LEU A 79 -25.68 -22.89 5.04
C LEU A 79 -27.11 -22.43 5.37
N LEU A 80 -27.36 -21.12 5.37
CA LEU A 80 -28.69 -20.55 5.59
C LEU A 80 -29.68 -21.02 4.51
N ALA A 81 -29.28 -21.00 3.24
CA ALA A 81 -30.11 -21.48 2.14
C ALA A 81 -30.47 -22.96 2.29
N LEU A 82 -29.50 -23.81 2.68
CA LEU A 82 -29.73 -25.24 2.93
C LEU A 82 -30.61 -25.50 4.16
N LEU A 83 -30.47 -24.69 5.21
CA LEU A 83 -31.34 -24.75 6.39
C LEU A 83 -32.79 -24.38 6.03
N LEU A 84 -33.00 -23.28 5.30
CA LEU A 84 -34.32 -22.87 4.83
C LEU A 84 -34.94 -23.92 3.91
N LEU A 85 -34.14 -24.50 3.00
CA LEU A 85 -34.57 -25.58 2.13
C LEU A 85 -34.99 -26.81 2.95
N SER A 86 -34.26 -27.16 4.01
CA SER A 86 -34.59 -28.28 4.90
C SER A 86 -35.94 -28.10 5.59
N VAL A 87 -36.21 -26.88 6.10
CA VAL A 87 -37.51 -26.55 6.72
C VAL A 87 -38.65 -26.65 5.71
N ALA A 88 -38.49 -26.07 4.52
CA ALA A 88 -39.52 -26.09 3.47
C ALA A 88 -39.78 -27.49 2.89
N CYS A 89 -38.74 -28.33 2.81
CA CYS A 89 -38.88 -29.73 2.39
C CYS A 89 -39.55 -30.58 3.47
N GLY A 90 -39.24 -30.30 4.74
CA GLY A 90 -39.86 -30.94 5.89
C GLY A 90 -41.36 -30.68 5.97
N SER A 91 -41.80 -29.44 5.76
CA SER A 91 -43.23 -29.10 5.76
C SER A 91 -44.02 -29.73 4.60
N ARG A 92 -43.34 -30.12 3.51
CA ARG A 92 -43.94 -30.76 2.33
C ARG A 92 -43.72 -32.28 2.25
N ASN A 93 -43.20 -32.91 3.31
CA ASN A 93 -42.92 -34.35 3.36
C ASN A 93 -42.07 -34.88 2.20
N TRP A 94 -41.10 -34.09 1.72
CA TRP A 94 -40.26 -34.54 0.61
C TRP A 94 -39.43 -35.78 0.98
N PRO A 95 -39.27 -36.76 0.08
CA PRO A 95 -38.32 -37.84 0.28
C PRO A 95 -36.89 -37.30 0.30
N SER A 96 -36.02 -37.89 1.12
CA SER A 96 -34.63 -37.46 1.30
C SER A 96 -33.83 -37.35 0.00
N ARG A 97 -34.11 -38.23 -0.98
CA ARG A 97 -33.50 -38.18 -2.32
C ARG A 97 -33.77 -36.87 -3.05
N ARG A 98 -35.00 -36.32 -2.95
CA ARG A 98 -35.35 -35.04 -3.57
C ARG A 98 -34.65 -33.87 -2.87
N PHE A 99 -34.59 -33.88 -1.55
CA PHE A 99 -33.84 -32.87 -0.80
C PHE A 99 -32.36 -32.86 -1.19
N ALA A 100 -31.72 -34.04 -1.25
CA ALA A 100 -30.31 -34.15 -1.63
C ALA A 100 -30.06 -33.63 -3.05
N ALA A 101 -30.91 -34.00 -4.02
CA ALA A 101 -30.81 -33.51 -5.39
C ALA A 101 -30.94 -31.98 -5.47
N VAL A 102 -31.97 -31.41 -4.83
CA VAL A 102 -32.19 -29.95 -4.86
C VAL A 102 -31.11 -29.20 -4.10
N GLY A 103 -30.64 -29.71 -2.96
CA GLY A 103 -29.54 -29.13 -2.19
C GLY A 103 -28.21 -29.14 -2.95
N LEU A 104 -27.92 -30.21 -3.70
CA LEU A 104 -26.76 -30.28 -4.58
C LEU A 104 -26.87 -29.27 -5.72
N VAL A 105 -28.01 -29.20 -6.41
CA VAL A 105 -28.25 -28.23 -7.49
C VAL A 105 -28.13 -26.79 -6.96
N ALA A 106 -28.72 -26.48 -5.81
CA ALA A 106 -28.62 -25.16 -5.18
C ALA A 106 -27.18 -24.80 -4.81
N THR A 107 -26.41 -25.77 -4.30
CA THR A 107 -24.99 -25.59 -3.98
C THR A 107 -24.16 -25.33 -5.24
N LEU A 108 -24.34 -26.14 -6.29
CA LEU A 108 -23.65 -25.96 -7.57
C LEU A 108 -24.03 -24.62 -8.22
N PHE A 109 -25.31 -24.24 -8.16
CA PHE A 109 -25.78 -22.95 -8.66
C PHE A 109 -25.12 -21.79 -7.92
N LEU A 110 -25.12 -21.79 -6.59
CA LEU A 110 -24.49 -20.73 -5.80
C LEU A 110 -22.99 -20.65 -6.07
N ALA A 111 -22.29 -21.79 -6.13
CA ALA A 111 -20.87 -21.84 -6.47
C ALA A 111 -20.61 -21.28 -7.88
N THR A 112 -21.47 -21.60 -8.85
CA THR A 112 -21.38 -21.10 -10.23
C THR A 112 -21.60 -19.60 -10.29
N VAL A 113 -22.67 -19.09 -9.66
CA VAL A 113 -22.98 -17.64 -9.64
C VAL A 113 -21.81 -16.85 -9.08
N VAL A 114 -21.22 -17.31 -7.98
CA VAL A 114 -20.11 -16.61 -7.32
C VAL A 114 -18.83 -16.74 -8.13
N GLY A 115 -18.52 -17.92 -8.66
CA GLY A 115 -17.39 -18.11 -9.55
C GLY A 115 -17.47 -17.21 -10.78
N VAL A 116 -18.64 -17.14 -11.42
CA VAL A 116 -18.89 -16.24 -12.56
C VAL A 116 -18.75 -14.77 -12.15
N GLN A 117 -19.31 -14.37 -11.01
CA GLN A 117 -19.13 -13.00 -10.50
C GLN A 117 -17.66 -12.68 -10.25
N GLY A 118 -16.89 -13.59 -9.65
CA GLY A 118 -15.47 -13.42 -9.42
C GLY A 118 -14.68 -13.27 -10.72
N VAL A 119 -14.96 -14.09 -11.73
CA VAL A 119 -14.35 -13.97 -13.07
C VAL A 119 -14.70 -12.63 -13.72
N LEU A 120 -15.97 -12.22 -13.67
CA LEU A 120 -16.41 -10.94 -14.22
C LEU A 120 -15.76 -9.75 -13.49
N GLN A 121 -15.65 -9.81 -12.16
CA GLN A 121 -14.98 -8.77 -11.38
C GLN A 121 -13.48 -8.73 -11.69
N ALA A 122 -12.79 -9.87 -11.76
CA ALA A 122 -11.39 -9.94 -12.14
C ALA A 122 -11.15 -9.39 -13.56
N ALA A 123 -12.03 -9.73 -14.51
CA ALA A 123 -11.98 -9.18 -15.86
C ALA A 123 -12.19 -7.66 -15.89
N ARG A 124 -13.12 -7.13 -15.08
CA ARG A 124 -13.32 -5.68 -14.92
C ARG A 124 -12.09 -5.02 -14.29
N ALA A 125 -11.53 -5.60 -13.24
CA ALA A 125 -10.34 -5.10 -12.57
C ALA A 125 -9.13 -5.12 -13.49
N GLY A 126 -8.98 -6.14 -14.34
CA GLY A 126 -7.93 -6.21 -15.36
C GLY A 126 -8.05 -5.11 -16.41
N LYS A 127 -9.28 -4.72 -16.77
CA LYS A 127 -9.53 -3.55 -17.64
C LYS A 127 -9.22 -2.21 -16.94
N GLN A 128 -9.48 -2.10 -15.65
CA GLN A 128 -9.21 -0.88 -14.86
C GLN A 128 -7.73 -0.71 -14.53
N HIS A 129 -7.00 -1.81 -14.37
CA HIS A 129 -5.58 -1.84 -14.02
C HIS A 129 -4.77 -2.57 -15.08
N PRO A 130 -4.77 -2.16 -16.35
CA PRO A 130 -4.02 -2.87 -17.38
C PRO A 130 -2.52 -2.83 -17.08
N MET A 131 -1.80 -3.85 -17.55
CA MET A 131 -0.34 -3.81 -17.61
C MET A 131 0.09 -2.69 -18.55
N LYS A 132 0.96 -1.80 -18.06
CA LYS A 132 1.50 -0.68 -18.82
C LYS A 132 3.03 -0.72 -18.77
N SER A 133 3.64 -0.32 -19.88
CA SER A 133 5.07 -0.07 -19.91
C SER A 133 5.40 1.25 -19.22
N LEU A 134 6.39 1.21 -18.34
CA LEU A 134 7.05 2.39 -17.78
C LEU A 134 8.30 2.78 -18.58
N ALA A 135 8.71 2.01 -19.59
CA ALA A 135 9.94 2.23 -20.35
C ALA A 135 10.01 3.66 -20.90
N GLN A 136 8.96 4.11 -21.60
CA GLN A 136 8.89 5.46 -22.17
C GLN A 136 8.98 6.57 -21.10
N ARG A 137 8.50 6.32 -19.88
CA ARG A 137 8.59 7.30 -18.77
C ARG A 137 9.97 7.32 -18.11
N LEU A 138 10.72 6.24 -18.27
CA LEU A 138 12.03 6.03 -17.68
C LEU A 138 13.17 6.24 -18.69
N GLU A 139 12.84 6.46 -19.97
CA GLU A 139 13.77 6.94 -20.98
C GLU A 139 14.32 8.30 -20.57
N SER A 140 15.43 8.25 -19.84
CA SER A 140 16.19 9.41 -19.44
C SER A 140 16.81 10.02 -20.68
N LYS A 141 16.57 11.32 -20.90
CA LYS A 141 17.28 12.09 -21.93
C LYS A 141 18.75 12.24 -21.56
N VAL A 142 19.03 12.29 -20.25
CA VAL A 142 20.38 12.43 -19.71
C VAL A 142 20.99 11.06 -19.48
N ARG A 143 22.23 10.86 -19.94
CA ARG A 143 23.01 9.67 -19.60
C ARG A 143 23.37 9.71 -18.11
N THR A 144 22.68 8.90 -17.31
CA THR A 144 23.04 8.71 -15.91
C THR A 144 24.44 8.08 -15.82
N PRO A 145 25.32 8.55 -14.92
CA PRO A 145 26.62 7.94 -14.71
C PRO A 145 26.48 6.44 -14.38
N ARG A 146 27.27 5.59 -15.06
CA ARG A 146 27.32 4.15 -14.76
C ARG A 146 27.94 3.86 -13.39
N THR A 147 28.76 4.78 -12.89
CA THR A 147 29.39 4.69 -11.56
C THR A 147 29.05 5.95 -10.80
N PRO A 148 28.18 5.89 -9.77
CA PRO A 148 27.89 7.05 -8.93
C PRO A 148 29.14 7.45 -8.15
N ALA A 149 29.25 8.74 -7.83
CA ALA A 149 30.29 9.22 -6.92
C ALA A 149 30.22 8.47 -5.57
N PRO A 150 31.37 8.23 -4.91
CA PRO A 150 31.36 7.64 -3.59
C PRO A 150 30.52 8.49 -2.63
N LEU A 151 29.65 7.83 -1.87
CA LEU A 151 28.79 8.49 -0.89
C LEU A 151 29.59 8.83 0.37
N SER A 152 29.26 9.94 1.02
CA SER A 152 29.78 10.20 2.37
C SER A 152 29.23 9.17 3.36
N SER A 153 29.94 8.92 4.47
CA SER A 153 29.50 7.95 5.49
C SER A 153 28.10 8.26 6.02
N ALA A 154 27.80 9.54 6.23
CA ALA A 154 26.47 10.01 6.62
C ALA A 154 25.41 9.70 5.55
N ALA A 155 25.74 9.87 4.27
CA ALA A 155 24.82 9.56 3.17
C ALA A 155 24.61 8.05 3.01
N VAL A 156 25.63 7.22 3.22
CA VAL A 156 25.49 5.75 3.25
C VAL A 156 24.52 5.34 4.36
N ALA A 157 24.73 5.83 5.59
CA ALA A 157 23.87 5.53 6.73
C ALA A 157 22.42 6.00 6.50
N SER A 158 22.24 7.19 5.91
CA SER A 158 20.93 7.72 5.54
C SER A 158 20.23 6.82 4.50
N LEU A 159 20.94 6.41 3.45
CA LEU A 159 20.42 5.54 2.40
C LEU A 159 20.03 4.15 2.94
N GLU A 160 20.85 3.56 3.82
CA GLU A 160 20.54 2.30 4.50
C GLU A 160 19.29 2.41 5.37
N THR A 161 19.13 3.53 6.06
CA THR A 161 17.93 3.79 6.87
C THR A 161 16.68 3.90 5.99
N ILE A 162 16.78 4.55 4.83
CA ILE A 162 15.67 4.64 3.84
C ILE A 162 15.34 3.24 3.35
N GLU A 163 16.34 2.47 2.93
CA GLU A 163 16.17 1.09 2.45
C GLU A 163 15.49 0.22 3.50
N LYS A 164 15.92 0.31 4.76
CA LYS A 164 15.31 -0.41 5.88
C LYS A 164 13.87 0.01 6.12
N GLN A 165 13.53 1.31 6.05
CA GLN A 165 12.14 1.74 6.19
C GLN A 165 11.26 1.30 5.02
N LEU A 166 11.76 1.36 3.79
CA LEU A 166 11.04 0.87 2.62
C LEU A 166 10.80 -0.65 2.72
N SER A 167 11.83 -1.43 3.06
CA SER A 167 11.69 -2.87 3.31
C SER A 167 10.75 -3.15 4.47
N ASN A 168 10.85 -2.45 5.60
CA ASN A 168 9.92 -2.60 6.72
C ASN A 168 8.47 -2.28 6.33
N LYS A 169 8.24 -1.24 5.50
CA LYS A 169 6.89 -0.94 4.99
C LYS A 169 6.38 -2.04 4.05
N MET A 170 7.27 -2.69 3.30
CA MET A 170 6.94 -3.84 2.45
C MET A 170 6.73 -5.15 3.26
N GLU A 171 7.47 -5.35 4.35
CA GLU A 171 7.52 -6.58 5.16
C GLU A 171 6.59 -6.58 6.37
N ARG A 172 6.53 -5.52 7.18
CA ARG A 172 5.55 -5.42 8.30
C ARG A 172 4.11 -5.45 7.78
N GLN A 173 3.96 -5.35 6.47
CA GLN A 173 2.73 -5.57 5.73
C GLN A 173 2.63 -6.98 5.11
N ILE A 174 3.24 -8.02 5.69
CA ILE A 174 2.96 -9.44 5.34
C ILE A 174 1.45 -9.75 5.44
N PHE A 175 0.74 -9.10 6.38
CA PHE A 175 -0.75 -9.03 6.40
C PHE A 175 -1.31 -7.66 6.01
N GLY A 176 -0.43 -6.73 5.63
CA GLY A 176 -0.76 -5.33 5.41
C GLY A 176 -1.04 -4.99 3.95
N ARG A 177 -1.32 -3.71 3.73
CA ARG A 177 -1.92 -3.20 2.50
C ARG A 177 -1.05 -3.43 1.25
N TYR A 178 0.29 -3.32 1.33
CA TYR A 178 1.19 -3.52 0.20
C TYR A 178 1.12 -4.93 -0.38
N GLN A 179 1.34 -5.97 0.44
CA GLN A 179 1.38 -7.36 -0.05
C GLN A 179 0.00 -7.78 -0.58
N LYS A 180 -1.08 -7.40 0.12
CA LYS A 180 -2.45 -7.62 -0.35
C LYS A 180 -2.65 -6.96 -1.71
N ARG A 181 -2.38 -5.67 -1.83
CA ARG A 181 -2.53 -4.94 -3.08
C ARG A 181 -1.71 -5.53 -4.23
N ARG A 182 -0.43 -5.83 -3.98
CA ARG A 182 0.46 -6.44 -4.97
C ARG A 182 -0.07 -7.79 -5.42
N ALA A 183 -0.45 -8.65 -4.49
CA ALA A 183 -0.97 -9.98 -4.80
C ALA A 183 -2.35 -9.90 -5.49
N ALA A 184 -3.21 -8.93 -5.16
CA ALA A 184 -4.45 -8.67 -5.89
C ALA A 184 -4.18 -8.27 -7.34
N LEU A 185 -3.25 -7.33 -7.57
CA LEU A 185 -2.82 -6.93 -8.90
C LEU A 185 -2.19 -8.09 -9.68
N GLU A 186 -1.35 -8.88 -9.02
CA GLU A 186 -0.74 -10.07 -9.61
C GLU A 186 -1.81 -11.10 -10.02
N MET A 187 -2.78 -11.40 -9.16
CA MET A 187 -3.89 -12.32 -9.46
C MET A 187 -4.74 -11.84 -10.64
N ILE A 188 -5.01 -10.54 -10.74
CA ILE A 188 -5.76 -9.97 -11.87
C ILE A 188 -5.04 -10.23 -13.21
N HIS A 189 -3.71 -10.32 -13.21
CA HIS A 189 -2.91 -10.56 -14.42
C HIS A 189 -2.32 -11.97 -14.54
N ALA A 190 -2.57 -12.83 -13.56
CA ALA A 190 -2.21 -14.23 -13.65
C ALA A 190 -3.03 -14.93 -14.74
N SER A 191 -2.52 -16.05 -15.26
CA SER A 191 -3.20 -16.82 -16.32
C SER A 191 -4.62 -17.24 -15.90
N GLN A 192 -5.49 -17.54 -16.86
CA GLN A 192 -6.88 -17.97 -16.58
C GLN A 192 -6.97 -19.18 -15.65
N VAL A 193 -6.01 -20.11 -15.74
CA VAL A 193 -5.92 -21.26 -14.81
C VAL A 193 -5.67 -20.79 -13.38
N MET A 194 -4.80 -19.80 -13.21
CA MET A 194 -4.54 -19.20 -11.90
C MET A 194 -5.74 -18.43 -11.39
N GLN A 195 -6.41 -17.65 -12.25
CA GLN A 195 -7.65 -16.96 -11.91
C GLN A 195 -8.76 -17.93 -11.51
N PHE A 196 -8.88 -19.08 -12.16
CA PHE A 196 -9.83 -20.12 -11.78
C PHE A 196 -9.52 -20.68 -10.39
N ILE A 197 -8.26 -21.07 -10.15
CA ILE A 197 -7.81 -21.60 -8.85
C ILE A 197 -7.96 -20.54 -7.73
N SER A 198 -7.80 -19.26 -8.05
CA SER A 198 -7.90 -18.15 -7.10
C SER A 198 -9.26 -17.44 -7.08
N SER A 199 -10.25 -17.90 -7.85
CA SER A 199 -11.55 -17.21 -7.97
C SER A 199 -12.39 -17.35 -6.69
N GLU A 200 -13.12 -16.28 -6.35
CA GLU A 200 -14.09 -16.33 -5.24
C GLU A 200 -15.11 -17.44 -5.49
N GLY A 201 -15.24 -18.39 -4.55
CA GLY A 201 -16.16 -19.52 -4.69
C GLY A 201 -15.47 -20.88 -4.78
N PHE A 202 -14.20 -20.95 -5.21
CA PHE A 202 -13.37 -22.16 -5.20
C PHE A 202 -12.20 -22.02 -4.21
N GLY A 203 -12.01 -22.99 -3.32
CA GLY A 203 -10.92 -22.96 -2.33
C GLY A 203 -11.21 -22.19 -1.02
N ILE A 204 -10.39 -22.45 0.00
CA ILE A 204 -10.66 -22.17 1.43
C ILE A 204 -9.78 -21.06 2.05
N GLY A 205 -8.87 -20.45 1.29
CA GLY A 205 -8.00 -19.35 1.76
C GLY A 205 -8.69 -17.99 2.04
N ARG A 206 -9.99 -17.95 2.35
CA ARG A 206 -10.87 -16.78 2.19
C ARG A 206 -10.76 -15.66 3.22
N SER A 207 -10.00 -15.81 4.32
CA SER A 207 -9.84 -14.71 5.31
C SER A 207 -8.61 -13.84 5.07
N LEU A 208 -7.66 -14.31 4.24
CA LEU A 208 -6.38 -13.63 4.00
C LEU A 208 -6.09 -13.40 2.51
N THR A 209 -6.99 -13.81 1.62
CA THR A 209 -6.79 -13.64 0.18
C THR A 209 -7.05 -12.18 -0.20
N PRO A 210 -6.15 -11.57 -0.98
CA PRO A 210 -6.36 -10.23 -1.49
C PRO A 210 -7.64 -10.13 -2.31
N THR A 211 -8.44 -9.10 -2.09
CA THR A 211 -9.66 -8.84 -2.88
C THR A 211 -9.40 -7.73 -3.90
N ILE A 212 -10.31 -7.57 -4.86
CA ILE A 212 -10.21 -6.46 -5.84
C ILE A 212 -10.23 -5.09 -5.15
N SER A 213 -10.94 -4.97 -4.01
CA SER A 213 -10.90 -3.73 -3.22
C SER A 213 -9.52 -3.40 -2.64
N ASP A 214 -8.63 -4.39 -2.48
CA ASP A 214 -7.24 -4.13 -2.05
C ASP A 214 -6.40 -3.45 -3.14
N VAL A 215 -6.86 -3.46 -4.40
CA VAL A 215 -6.18 -2.79 -5.52
C VAL A 215 -6.37 -1.27 -5.44
N GLU A 216 -7.51 -0.83 -4.90
CA GLU A 216 -7.90 0.57 -4.85
C GLU A 216 -7.05 1.35 -3.83
N LEU A 217 -6.49 2.45 -4.33
CA LEU A 217 -5.80 3.43 -3.50
C LEU A 217 -6.60 4.71 -3.47
N PRO A 218 -6.52 5.48 -2.37
CA PRO A 218 -7.07 6.81 -2.35
C PRO A 218 -6.49 7.61 -3.52
N GLY A 219 -7.36 8.34 -4.20
CA GLY A 219 -7.01 9.19 -5.33
C GLY A 219 -5.86 10.15 -5.00
N ASN A 220 -5.18 10.60 -6.03
CA ASN A 220 -4.07 11.54 -5.88
C ASN A 220 -4.63 12.97 -5.77
N LEU A 221 -5.08 13.34 -4.58
CA LEU A 221 -5.49 14.71 -4.30
C LEU A 221 -4.26 15.63 -4.34
N ALA A 222 -4.37 16.71 -5.11
CA ALA A 222 -3.37 17.76 -5.12
C ALA A 222 -3.46 18.50 -3.80
N LEU A 223 -2.38 18.46 -3.02
CA LEU A 223 -2.30 19.20 -1.77
C LEU A 223 -1.50 20.46 -2.00
N SER A 224 -2.03 21.59 -1.55
CA SER A 224 -1.33 22.87 -1.60
C SER A 224 -0.07 22.86 -0.73
N GLN A 225 0.90 23.68 -1.11
CA GLN A 225 2.09 23.95 -0.31
C GLN A 225 1.73 24.52 1.08
N PRO A 226 2.55 24.30 2.12
CA PRO A 226 2.23 24.68 3.51
C PRO A 226 1.97 26.18 3.74
N ALA A 227 2.59 27.05 2.95
CA ALA A 227 2.43 28.49 3.03
C ALA A 227 2.39 29.10 1.62
N VAL A 228 1.19 29.20 1.05
CA VAL A 228 0.94 30.15 -0.04
C VAL A 228 0.82 31.53 0.60
N LEU A 229 1.94 32.12 1.05
CA LEU A 229 1.93 33.55 1.32
C LEU A 229 1.74 34.23 -0.04
N ALA A 230 0.58 34.88 -0.22
CA ALA A 230 0.18 35.62 -1.42
C ALA A 230 1.17 36.73 -1.84
N THR A 231 2.29 36.89 -1.13
CA THR A 231 3.43 37.73 -1.48
C THR A 231 4.51 36.98 -2.28
N ALA A 232 4.17 35.85 -2.94
CA ALA A 232 5.03 35.02 -3.78
C ALA A 232 5.77 35.75 -4.93
N SER A 233 5.51 37.04 -5.13
CA SER A 233 6.28 37.91 -6.03
C SER A 233 7.55 38.48 -5.40
N ARG A 234 7.76 38.35 -4.08
CA ARG A 234 9.10 38.54 -3.50
C ARG A 234 9.94 37.33 -3.87
N SER A 235 10.52 37.43 -5.05
CA SER A 235 11.59 36.62 -5.61
C SER A 235 12.37 35.93 -4.49
N THR A 236 12.47 34.60 -4.58
CA THR A 236 13.51 33.80 -3.93
C THR A 236 14.93 34.20 -4.37
N GLY A 237 15.02 35.27 -5.16
CA GLY A 237 16.19 35.97 -5.63
C GLY A 237 17.23 36.08 -4.55
N ASP A 238 18.43 35.72 -4.98
CA ASP A 238 19.60 35.72 -4.14
C ASP A 238 19.80 37.13 -3.57
N ARG A 239 19.68 37.25 -2.25
CA ARG A 239 20.19 38.44 -1.57
C ARG A 239 21.71 38.47 -1.78
N PRO A 240 22.33 39.67 -1.81
CA PRO A 240 23.78 39.80 -2.00
C PRO A 240 24.59 39.11 -0.89
N THR A 241 24.01 38.89 0.28
CA THR A 241 24.67 38.17 1.38
C THR A 241 24.98 36.71 1.00
N PRO A 242 26.11 36.14 1.44
CA PRO A 242 26.43 34.75 1.12
C PRO A 242 25.53 33.76 1.89
N TRP A 243 25.25 32.61 1.27
CA TRP A 243 24.62 31.46 1.94
C TRP A 243 25.62 30.74 2.82
N LEU A 244 25.48 30.87 4.14
CA LEU A 244 26.40 30.28 5.11
C LEU A 244 25.96 28.86 5.51
N PRO A 245 26.89 27.91 5.65
CA PRO A 245 26.56 26.56 6.11
C PRO A 245 25.98 26.59 7.53
N VAL A 246 24.90 25.83 7.76
CA VAL A 246 24.36 25.62 9.11
C VAL A 246 25.16 24.50 9.80
N PRO A 247 25.66 24.70 11.04
CA PRO A 247 26.41 23.68 11.76
C PRO A 247 25.62 22.37 11.91
N ARG A 248 26.28 21.23 11.62
CA ARG A 248 25.67 19.90 11.71
C ARG A 248 25.41 19.43 13.16
N THR A 249 26.07 20.07 14.12
CA THR A 249 26.03 19.70 15.55
C THR A 249 24.87 20.34 16.31
N GLY A 250 24.18 21.34 15.73
CA GLY A 250 23.01 21.98 16.36
C GLY A 250 21.74 21.17 16.16
N ALA A 251 20.78 21.27 17.09
CA ALA A 251 19.53 20.51 17.07
C ALA A 251 18.65 20.74 15.83
N THR A 252 18.81 21.90 15.17
CA THR A 252 18.12 22.24 13.92
C THR A 252 18.47 21.27 12.78
N TYR A 253 19.73 20.81 12.68
CA TYR A 253 20.14 19.93 11.57
C TYR A 253 19.53 18.51 11.67
N PRO A 254 19.53 17.81 12.82
CA PRO A 254 18.80 16.55 13.00
C PRO A 254 17.31 16.65 12.65
N ALA A 255 16.62 17.72 13.08
CA ALA A 255 15.20 17.91 12.77
C ALA A 255 14.95 18.08 11.26
N LEU A 256 15.82 18.83 10.58
CA LEU A 256 15.80 19.00 9.12
C LEU A 256 16.09 17.69 8.38
N ASN A 257 17.03 16.89 8.87
CA ASN A 257 17.36 15.58 8.31
C ASN A 257 16.19 14.59 8.45
N THR A 258 15.55 14.55 9.63
CA THR A 258 14.33 13.75 9.85
C THR A 258 13.20 14.18 8.91
N LEU A 259 12.99 15.49 8.74
CA LEU A 259 12.00 16.03 7.79
C LEU A 259 12.27 15.56 6.36
N HIS A 260 13.51 15.67 5.88
CA HIS A 260 13.89 15.22 4.53
C HIS A 260 13.74 13.70 4.36
N PHE A 261 14.16 12.93 5.37
CA PHE A 261 14.04 11.48 5.39
C PHE A 261 12.60 11.03 5.23
N GLU A 262 11.70 11.53 6.06
CA GLU A 262 10.28 11.17 6.04
C GLU A 262 9.60 11.62 4.74
N ALA A 263 9.94 12.80 4.22
CA ALA A 263 9.47 13.27 2.92
C ALA A 263 9.89 12.33 1.78
N SER A 264 11.14 11.85 1.80
CA SER A 264 11.67 10.89 0.82
C SER A 264 10.95 9.54 0.90
N VAL A 265 10.76 9.01 2.11
CA VAL A 265 10.03 7.76 2.35
C VAL A 265 8.55 7.87 1.93
N GLN A 266 7.91 9.03 2.13
CA GLN A 266 6.54 9.26 1.66
C GLN A 266 6.46 9.35 0.14
N PHE A 267 7.40 10.05 -0.49
CA PHE A 267 7.46 10.17 -1.95
C PHE A 267 7.67 8.81 -2.64
N LEU A 268 8.42 7.92 -1.98
CA LEU A 268 8.74 6.56 -2.43
C LEU A 268 7.79 5.48 -1.85
N ASP A 269 6.54 5.82 -1.54
CA ASP A 269 5.57 4.88 -0.92
C ASP A 269 5.44 3.54 -1.68
N PRO A 270 5.95 2.41 -1.11
CA PRO A 270 5.97 1.12 -1.80
C PRO A 270 4.58 0.59 -2.16
N VAL A 271 3.54 0.95 -1.39
CA VAL A 271 2.13 0.59 -1.66
C VAL A 271 1.72 1.00 -3.07
N ARG A 272 2.32 2.06 -3.60
CA ARG A 272 1.98 2.69 -4.87
C ARG A 272 2.79 2.18 -6.06
N PHE A 273 3.83 1.37 -5.84
CA PHE A 273 4.62 0.80 -6.93
C PHE A 273 3.78 -0.17 -7.79
N GLY A 274 2.71 -0.73 -7.21
CA GLY A 274 1.86 -1.70 -7.90
C GLY A 274 2.53 -3.06 -8.01
N PHE A 275 2.12 -3.82 -9.01
CA PHE A 275 2.75 -5.09 -9.37
C PHE A 275 3.68 -4.84 -10.56
N VAL A 276 4.98 -5.00 -10.31
CA VAL A 276 6.03 -4.82 -11.31
C VAL A 276 6.55 -6.22 -11.66
N ARG A 277 6.23 -6.71 -12.86
CA ARG A 277 6.85 -7.92 -13.40
C ARG A 277 8.20 -7.57 -14.03
N ASP A 278 8.20 -6.53 -14.84
CA ASP A 278 9.35 -5.88 -15.45
C ASP A 278 8.96 -4.45 -15.84
N VAL A 279 9.90 -3.69 -16.41
CA VAL A 279 9.67 -2.27 -16.77
C VAL A 279 8.60 -2.10 -17.85
N GLU A 280 8.35 -3.11 -18.68
CA GLU A 280 7.33 -3.07 -19.75
C GLU A 280 5.96 -3.56 -19.27
N HIS A 281 5.92 -4.29 -18.15
CA HIS A 281 4.71 -4.90 -17.61
C HIS A 281 4.52 -4.51 -16.14
N VAL A 282 3.91 -3.34 -15.95
CA VAL A 282 3.56 -2.81 -14.62
C VAL A 282 2.05 -2.57 -14.50
N ALA A 283 1.43 -3.15 -13.47
CA ALA A 283 0.01 -2.95 -13.17
C ALA A 283 -0.18 -2.14 -11.89
N GLY A 284 -1.14 -1.21 -11.92
CA GLY A 284 -1.52 -0.43 -10.75
C GLY A 284 -0.44 0.52 -10.18
N PHE A 285 0.61 0.82 -10.95
CA PHE A 285 1.59 1.84 -10.54
C PHE A 285 0.93 3.22 -10.45
N GLN A 286 1.24 3.95 -9.38
CA GLN A 286 0.92 5.36 -9.26
C GLN A 286 2.21 6.17 -9.13
N PRO A 287 2.34 7.30 -9.86
CA PRO A 287 3.55 8.11 -9.83
C PRO A 287 3.92 8.60 -8.42
N HIS A 288 5.23 8.73 -8.18
CA HIS A 288 5.77 9.23 -6.92
C HIS A 288 5.21 10.62 -6.58
N ALA A 289 4.85 10.82 -5.33
CA ALA A 289 4.13 12.01 -4.89
C ALA A 289 4.30 12.23 -3.38
N LEU A 290 4.51 13.48 -2.98
CA LEU A 290 4.44 13.90 -1.59
C LEU A 290 2.97 14.21 -1.26
N ARG A 291 2.37 13.41 -0.38
CA ARG A 291 0.91 13.36 -0.19
C ARG A 291 0.41 13.90 1.12
N ASP A 292 1.29 14.16 2.07
CA ASP A 292 0.91 14.78 3.32
C ASP A 292 2.15 15.36 3.99
N ILE A 293 2.22 16.69 4.01
CA ILE A 293 3.30 17.44 4.66
C ILE A 293 2.93 17.83 6.10
N VAL A 294 1.67 17.67 6.52
CA VAL A 294 1.18 18.17 7.80
C VAL A 294 1.81 17.44 8.99
N PRO A 295 1.85 16.09 9.03
CA PRO A 295 2.55 15.35 10.08
C PRO A 295 4.04 15.71 10.14
N LEU A 296 4.67 15.85 8.97
CA LEU A 296 6.08 16.19 8.83
C LEU A 296 6.38 17.58 9.41
N ARG A 297 5.52 18.56 9.11
CA ARG A 297 5.63 19.92 9.66
C ARG A 297 5.44 19.93 11.17
N ARG A 298 4.44 19.22 11.69
CA ARG A 298 4.17 19.15 13.14
C ARG A 298 5.29 18.45 13.89
N GLN A 299 5.89 17.42 13.31
CA GLN A 299 7.07 16.77 13.89
C GLN A 299 8.26 17.73 13.91
N PHE A 300 8.57 18.37 12.77
CA PHE A 300 9.65 19.35 12.69
C PHE A 300 9.50 20.50 13.69
N GLN A 301 8.28 21.01 13.87
CA GLN A 301 8.00 22.05 14.86
C GLN A 301 8.17 21.58 16.31
N ARG A 302 7.81 20.33 16.62
CA ARG A 302 8.04 19.75 17.96
C ARG A 302 9.52 19.54 18.23
N ASP A 303 10.25 19.00 17.24
CA ASP A 303 11.69 18.74 17.39
C ASP A 303 12.45 20.05 17.64
N GLN A 304 12.07 21.13 16.96
CA GLN A 304 12.61 22.47 17.25
C GLN A 304 12.31 22.94 18.68
N GLN A 305 11.11 22.74 19.20
CA GLN A 305 10.73 23.19 20.55
C GLN A 305 11.55 22.54 21.66
N THR A 306 12.04 21.32 21.43
CA THR A 306 12.88 20.62 22.42
C THR A 306 14.31 21.16 22.49
N SER A 307 14.73 21.96 21.50
CA SER A 307 16.06 22.58 21.47
C SER A 307 16.07 23.90 22.25
N LEU A 308 16.41 23.84 23.54
CA LEU A 308 16.47 25.02 24.41
C LEU A 308 17.47 26.10 23.96
N SER A 309 18.41 25.78 23.08
CA SER A 309 19.51 26.67 22.68
C SER A 309 19.28 27.48 21.41
N ASP A 310 18.26 27.17 20.60
CA ASP A 310 17.96 27.91 19.36
C ASP A 310 16.62 28.62 19.50
N HIS A 311 16.64 29.94 19.72
CA HIS A 311 15.42 30.73 19.86
C HIS A 311 14.66 30.88 18.53
N ARG A 312 15.24 30.48 17.40
CA ARG A 312 14.61 30.64 16.09
C ARG A 312 13.52 29.60 15.87
N ARG A 313 12.43 30.03 15.23
CA ARG A 313 11.30 29.17 14.90
C ARG A 313 11.16 29.09 13.39
N TRP A 314 11.77 28.06 12.81
CA TRP A 314 11.73 27.82 11.37
C TRP A 314 10.40 27.20 10.96
N VAL A 315 9.75 27.83 9.99
CA VAL A 315 8.54 27.30 9.36
C VAL A 315 8.81 26.96 7.91
N LEU A 316 8.49 25.72 7.54
CA LEU A 316 8.56 25.24 6.17
C LEU A 316 7.53 26.01 5.33
N GLU A 317 8.03 26.77 4.36
CA GLU A 317 7.19 27.55 3.44
C GLU A 317 6.85 26.74 2.19
N ARG A 318 7.86 26.06 1.63
CA ARG A 318 7.75 25.39 0.33
C ARG A 318 8.67 24.18 0.23
N VAL A 319 8.22 23.18 -0.52
CA VAL A 319 9.01 22.03 -0.99
C VAL A 319 8.86 21.91 -2.50
N GLU A 320 9.96 22.03 -3.25
CA GLU A 320 9.98 21.91 -4.71
C GLU A 320 10.80 20.67 -5.12
N LEU A 321 10.49 20.10 -6.29
CA LEU A 321 11.25 18.97 -6.85
C LEU A 321 12.25 19.47 -7.89
N VAL A 322 13.50 19.06 -7.73
CA VAL A 322 14.58 19.32 -8.67
C VAL A 322 14.72 18.13 -9.61
N SER A 323 14.54 18.38 -10.90
CA SER A 323 14.72 17.41 -11.98
C SER A 323 16.18 17.25 -12.34
N LEU A 324 16.65 16.01 -12.44
CA LEU A 324 18.02 15.68 -12.88
C LEU A 324 18.07 14.71 -14.08
N LEU A 325 16.96 14.04 -14.40
CA LEU A 325 16.93 12.96 -15.39
C LEU A 325 16.10 13.28 -16.64
N LEU A 326 15.11 14.16 -16.53
CA LEU A 326 14.15 14.40 -17.61
C LEU A 326 14.56 15.51 -18.59
N HIS A 327 15.52 16.35 -18.20
CA HIS A 327 15.96 17.53 -18.96
C HIS A 327 17.47 17.56 -19.03
N ASP A 328 18.01 18.14 -20.11
CA ASP A 328 19.45 18.24 -20.34
C ASP A 328 20.17 19.04 -19.25
N GLU A 329 19.49 20.07 -18.73
CA GLU A 329 19.95 20.87 -17.61
C GLU A 329 19.08 20.65 -16.35
N PRO A 330 19.68 20.61 -15.14
CA PRO A 330 18.93 20.59 -13.90
C PRO A 330 17.97 21.78 -13.78
N GLY A 331 16.74 21.51 -13.37
CA GLY A 331 15.74 22.56 -13.16
C GLY A 331 14.78 22.23 -12.03
N VAL A 332 14.12 23.24 -11.49
CA VAL A 332 13.15 23.11 -10.40
C VAL A 332 11.74 23.26 -10.92
N TYR A 333 10.87 22.30 -10.61
CA TYR A 333 9.45 22.40 -10.93
C TYR A 333 8.77 23.37 -9.97
N VAL A 334 8.16 24.41 -10.51
CA VAL A 334 7.44 25.43 -9.73
C VAL A 334 5.96 25.08 -9.72
N SER A 335 5.43 24.69 -8.55
CA SER A 335 4.03 24.35 -8.37
C SER A 335 3.47 24.96 -7.08
N GLU A 336 2.17 25.26 -7.09
CA GLU A 336 1.40 25.65 -5.91
C GLU A 336 1.06 24.45 -5.02
N ASN A 337 1.21 23.23 -5.56
CA ASN A 337 0.98 21.97 -4.89
C ASN A 337 2.28 21.32 -4.45
N LEU A 338 2.19 20.36 -3.53
CA LEU A 338 3.29 19.49 -3.13
C LEU A 338 3.84 18.71 -4.34
N PRO A 339 5.13 18.35 -4.34
CA PRO A 339 5.72 17.66 -5.47
C PRO A 339 5.06 16.34 -5.86
N ARG A 340 4.70 16.21 -7.13
CA ARG A 340 4.09 15.00 -7.70
C ARG A 340 4.54 14.76 -9.13
N MET A 341 4.91 13.53 -9.46
CA MET A 341 5.42 13.17 -10.79
C MET A 341 4.34 13.20 -11.89
N ASP A 342 3.06 13.04 -11.55
CA ASP A 342 1.95 13.08 -12.52
C ASP A 342 1.58 14.50 -12.98
N GLU A 343 1.90 15.52 -12.18
CA GLU A 343 1.62 16.93 -12.51
C GLU A 343 2.80 17.62 -13.23
N LEU A 344 3.97 16.97 -13.33
CA LEU A 344 5.17 17.60 -13.90
C LEU A 344 5.06 17.88 -15.40
N ALA A 345 4.23 17.12 -16.12
CA ALA A 345 3.97 17.35 -17.53
C ALA A 345 3.23 18.68 -17.71
N GLY A 346 3.93 19.70 -18.19
CA GLY A 346 3.40 21.06 -18.37
C GLY A 346 3.63 21.99 -17.18
N THR A 347 4.21 21.51 -16.07
CA THR A 347 4.63 22.41 -14.98
C THR A 347 5.82 23.26 -15.41
N ARG A 348 5.77 24.56 -15.09
CA ARG A 348 6.87 25.50 -15.38
C ARG A 348 8.16 25.04 -14.68
N LEU A 349 9.23 24.92 -15.46
CA LEU A 349 10.57 24.71 -14.95
C LEU A 349 11.26 26.07 -14.78
N ARG A 350 11.96 26.26 -13.65
CA ARG A 350 12.90 27.37 -13.46
C ARG A 350 14.33 26.83 -13.34
N SER A 351 15.31 27.64 -13.72
CA SER A 351 16.71 27.36 -13.45
C SER A 351 16.99 27.27 -11.94
N LEU A 352 18.07 26.58 -11.58
CA LEU A 352 18.55 26.54 -10.21
C LEU A 352 18.97 27.94 -9.74
N ASN A 353 18.66 28.31 -8.50
CA ASN A 353 19.18 29.54 -7.88
C ASN A 353 20.61 29.33 -7.33
N ARG A 354 21.29 30.39 -6.85
CA ARG A 354 22.69 30.30 -6.38
C ARG A 354 22.88 29.27 -5.27
N PHE A 355 21.94 29.19 -4.32
CA PHE A 355 21.99 28.16 -3.27
C PHE A 355 21.91 26.74 -3.86
N GLU A 356 20.95 26.50 -4.75
CA GLU A 356 20.72 25.19 -5.37
C GLU A 356 21.89 24.74 -6.23
N VAL A 357 22.53 25.65 -6.98
CA VAL A 357 23.73 25.35 -7.76
C VAL A 357 24.86 24.87 -6.85
N LEU A 358 25.14 25.60 -5.77
CA LEU A 358 26.19 25.23 -4.81
C LEU A 358 25.87 23.89 -4.12
N ALA A 359 24.65 23.75 -3.62
CA ALA A 359 24.21 22.54 -2.93
C ALA A 359 24.15 21.32 -3.86
N MET A 360 23.84 21.50 -5.14
CA MET A 360 23.82 20.41 -6.12
C MET A 360 25.22 19.80 -6.31
N ASN A 361 26.28 20.60 -6.25
CA ASN A 361 27.64 20.08 -6.30
C ASN A 361 27.95 19.21 -5.08
N ASP A 362 27.57 19.66 -3.88
CA ASP A 362 27.74 18.90 -2.65
C ASP A 362 26.95 17.56 -2.71
N LEU A 363 25.70 17.59 -3.21
CA LEU A 363 24.91 16.36 -3.41
C LEU A 363 25.53 15.44 -4.48
N ARG A 364 26.07 15.98 -5.58
CA ARG A 364 26.79 15.16 -6.57
C ARG A 364 28.03 14.49 -5.98
N ASN A 365 28.68 15.15 -5.03
CA ASN A 365 29.85 14.64 -4.30
C ASN A 365 29.50 13.68 -3.14
N GLY A 366 28.27 13.17 -3.10
CA GLY A 366 27.90 12.10 -2.19
C GLY A 366 27.22 12.54 -0.91
N GLU A 367 26.98 13.84 -0.69
CA GLU A 367 26.19 14.30 0.46
C GLU A 367 24.70 13.95 0.29
N SER A 368 23.99 13.78 1.41
CA SER A 368 22.54 13.54 1.41
C SER A 368 21.72 14.81 1.63
N LEU A 369 22.27 15.77 2.39
CA LEU A 369 21.55 16.96 2.82
C LEU A 369 22.48 18.16 2.99
N VAL A 370 22.16 19.25 2.29
CA VAL A 370 22.88 20.52 2.37
C VAL A 370 21.94 21.57 2.94
N VAL A 371 22.35 22.22 4.03
CA VAL A 371 21.55 23.24 4.72
C VAL A 371 22.37 24.52 4.80
N ARG A 372 21.78 25.64 4.37
CA ARG A 372 22.41 26.96 4.46
C ARG A 372 21.43 28.02 4.95
N GLY A 373 21.93 28.95 5.75
CA GLY A 373 21.17 30.08 6.29
C GLY A 373 21.58 31.40 5.66
N GLN A 374 20.63 32.34 5.60
CA GLN A 374 20.85 33.71 5.15
C GLN A 374 19.86 34.64 5.88
N GLY A 375 20.28 35.19 7.03
CA GLY A 375 19.42 36.05 7.85
C GLY A 375 18.22 35.31 8.43
N ASP A 376 17.01 35.71 8.04
CA ASP A 376 15.70 35.14 8.42
C ASP A 376 15.25 33.98 7.51
N GLN A 377 16.11 33.55 6.60
CA GLN A 377 15.85 32.46 5.67
C GLN A 377 16.78 31.28 5.92
N LEU A 378 16.22 30.08 5.75
CA LEU A 378 16.97 28.84 5.72
C LEU A 378 16.55 28.07 4.46
N LYS A 379 17.53 27.60 3.70
CA LYS A 379 17.32 26.74 2.53
C LYS A 379 17.99 25.40 2.76
N MET A 380 17.34 24.36 2.25
CA MET A 380 17.84 23.00 2.34
C MET A 380 17.65 22.30 0.99
N LEU A 381 18.64 21.52 0.58
CA LEU A 381 18.56 20.67 -0.60
C LEU A 381 18.87 19.24 -0.18
N GLY A 382 17.89 18.34 -0.33
CA GLY A 382 17.99 16.94 0.09
C GLY A 382 17.95 15.99 -1.10
N SER A 383 18.86 15.03 -1.15
CA SER A 383 19.02 14.11 -2.28
C SER A 383 17.90 13.07 -2.36
N LEU A 384 17.45 12.77 -3.58
CA LEU A 384 16.67 11.57 -3.88
C LEU A 384 17.59 10.57 -4.58
N ARG A 385 18.14 9.63 -3.81
CA ARG A 385 19.06 8.60 -4.32
C ARG A 385 18.34 7.28 -4.58
N ALA A 386 18.86 6.55 -5.56
CA ALA A 386 18.41 5.20 -5.87
C ALA A 386 18.70 4.25 -4.69
N ALA A 387 17.65 3.89 -3.95
CA ALA A 387 17.68 2.76 -3.02
C ALA A 387 17.69 1.43 -3.80
N ARG A 388 18.00 0.30 -3.14
CA ARG A 388 17.90 -1.04 -3.74
C ARG A 388 16.57 -1.29 -4.45
N GLN A 389 15.46 -0.83 -3.86
CA GLN A 389 14.12 -0.99 -4.42
C GLN A 389 13.91 -0.17 -5.70
N CYS A 390 14.61 0.96 -5.85
CA CYS A 390 14.52 1.83 -7.03
C CYS A 390 15.14 1.17 -8.28
N ALA A 391 16.14 0.31 -8.10
CA ALA A 391 16.84 -0.37 -9.18
C ALA A 391 15.94 -1.31 -10.00
N ALA A 392 14.85 -1.80 -9.41
CA ALA A 392 13.86 -2.64 -10.10
C ALA A 392 13.24 -1.93 -11.32
N CYS A 393 13.07 -0.61 -11.25
CA CYS A 393 12.50 0.18 -12.33
C CYS A 393 13.55 1.06 -13.03
N HIS A 394 14.38 1.78 -12.27
CA HIS A 394 15.22 2.84 -12.84
C HIS A 394 16.51 2.35 -13.53
N ARG A 395 16.87 1.05 -13.46
CA ARG A 395 18.09 0.47 -14.08
C ARG A 395 19.37 1.29 -13.81
N VAL A 396 19.48 1.82 -12.60
CA VAL A 396 20.61 2.63 -12.13
C VAL A 396 21.29 1.95 -10.94
N PRO A 397 22.61 2.17 -10.73
CA PRO A 397 23.28 1.71 -9.53
C PRO A 397 22.66 2.29 -8.25
N ARG A 398 22.77 1.54 -7.15
CA ARG A 398 22.43 2.04 -5.81
C ARG A 398 23.24 3.30 -5.49
N GLY A 399 22.60 4.29 -4.89
CA GLY A 399 23.23 5.56 -4.49
C GLY A 399 23.25 6.64 -5.57
N THR A 400 22.92 6.31 -6.81
CA THR A 400 22.78 7.28 -7.92
C THR A 400 21.79 8.38 -7.55
N LEU A 401 22.16 9.64 -7.79
CA LEU A 401 21.31 10.80 -7.53
C LEU A 401 20.26 10.95 -8.65
N LEU A 402 18.99 10.72 -8.34
CA LEU A 402 17.88 10.74 -9.30
C LEU A 402 17.12 12.07 -9.32
N GLY A 403 17.22 12.82 -8.24
CA GLY A 403 16.58 14.12 -8.07
C GLY A 403 16.96 14.73 -6.73
N ALA A 404 16.30 15.81 -6.36
CA ALA A 404 16.41 16.39 -5.03
C ALA A 404 15.13 17.13 -4.65
N PHE A 405 14.90 17.30 -3.35
CA PHE A 405 13.91 18.25 -2.84
C PHE A 405 14.61 19.55 -2.42
N SER A 406 14.11 20.68 -2.92
CA SER A 406 14.50 22.02 -2.49
C SER A 406 13.47 22.54 -1.48
N TYR A 407 13.92 22.90 -0.29
CA TYR A 407 13.08 23.36 0.81
C TYR A 407 13.40 24.81 1.14
N GLY A 408 12.35 25.61 1.34
CA GLY A 408 12.45 26.97 1.84
C GLY A 408 11.81 27.11 3.21
N PHE A 409 12.52 27.74 4.14
CA PHE A 409 12.06 28.01 5.49
C PHE A 409 12.22 29.49 5.83
N ARG A 410 11.31 29.97 6.68
CA ARG A 410 11.38 31.32 7.26
C ARG A 410 11.39 31.27 8.77
N ASP A 411 12.20 32.12 9.37
CA ASP A 411 12.18 32.35 10.81
C ASP A 411 10.95 33.19 11.18
N GLN A 412 10.08 32.66 12.05
CA GLN A 412 8.92 33.40 12.53
C GLN A 412 9.26 34.42 13.63
N THR A 413 10.44 34.32 14.25
CA THR A 413 10.81 35.24 15.33
C THR A 413 11.14 36.63 14.81
N SER A 414 11.75 36.73 13.64
CA SER A 414 12.09 38.00 12.98
C SER A 414 10.85 38.82 12.57
N GLN A 415 9.74 38.17 12.23
CA GLN A 415 8.48 38.87 11.91
C GLN A 415 7.82 39.51 13.14
N ARG A 416 8.07 38.96 14.34
CA ARG A 416 7.52 39.53 15.57
C ARG A 416 8.26 40.78 16.01
N SER A 417 9.56 40.90 15.73
CA SER A 417 10.35 42.08 16.09
C SER A 417 10.09 43.30 15.19
N SER A 418 9.41 43.13 14.05
CA SER A 418 9.13 44.23 13.11
C SER A 418 7.70 44.79 13.21
N ARG A 419 6.88 44.28 14.13
CA ARG A 419 5.56 44.81 14.47
C ARG A 419 5.65 45.46 15.84
#